data_AF-A0A3S4K0I7-F1
#
_entry.id   AF-A0A3S4K0I7-F1
#
_cell.length_a   1.000
_cell.length_b   1.000
_cell.length_c   1.000
_cell.angle_alpha   90.00
_cell.angle_beta   90.00
_cell.angle_gamma   90.00
#
_symmetry.space_group_name_H-M   'P 1'
#
loop_
_entity.id
_entity.type
_entity.pdbx_description
1 polymer ?
#
loop_
_entity_poly.entity_id
_entity_poly.type
_entity_poly.pdbx_seq_one_letter_code
_entity_poly.pdbx_strand_id
1 'polypeptide(L)'
;MSLNDTKIRSLKPSSRPFKVSDSHGLYLLVSPGGSRHWYLKYRINGRESRIGLGAYPAVSLSAARQQREGIRRMLAQNINPAQQRAAERGLRSPEKVFKTVALAWHQSNKKWSQNTADRLLASLNIISSR
;
A
#
# COMPACT_ATOMS: atom_id res chain seq x y z
N MET A 1 7.91 5.45 -25.21
CA MET A 1 6.80 4.59 -25.65
C MET A 1 6.04 4.11 -24.42
N SER A 2 4.72 4.10 -24.46
CA SER A 2 3.90 3.57 -23.36
C SER A 2 4.01 2.04 -23.28
N LEU A 3 3.88 1.52 -22.07
CA LEU A 3 3.82 0.08 -21.83
C LEU A 3 2.45 -0.49 -22.27
N ASN A 4 2.46 -1.77 -22.63
CA ASN A 4 1.26 -2.60 -22.76
C ASN A 4 1.47 -3.91 -21.99
N ASP A 5 0.37 -4.59 -21.65
CA ASP A 5 0.43 -5.78 -20.78
C ASP A 5 1.18 -6.95 -21.44
N THR A 6 1.05 -7.11 -22.76
CA THR A 6 1.77 -8.14 -23.53
C THR A 6 3.29 -7.99 -23.40
N LYS A 7 3.81 -6.76 -23.54
CA LYS A 7 5.23 -6.46 -23.34
C LYS A 7 5.66 -6.76 -21.91
N ILE A 8 4.84 -6.46 -20.91
CA ILE A 8 5.16 -6.71 -19.50
C ILE A 8 5.25 -8.21 -19.21
N ARG A 9 4.36 -9.02 -19.79
CA ARG A 9 4.36 -10.47 -19.61
C ARG A 9 5.57 -11.13 -20.26
N SER A 10 6.08 -10.60 -21.37
CA SER A 10 7.25 -11.14 -22.06
C SER A 10 8.59 -10.70 -21.46
N LEU A 11 8.60 -9.82 -20.45
CA LEU A 11 9.83 -9.40 -19.78
C LEU A 11 10.49 -10.58 -19.06
N LYS A 12 11.72 -10.87 -19.46
CA LYS A 12 12.58 -11.83 -18.77
C LYS A 12 13.43 -11.11 -17.71
N PRO A 13 13.60 -11.69 -16.51
CA PRO A 13 14.56 -11.19 -15.54
C PRO A 13 15.97 -11.17 -16.13
N SER A 14 16.78 -10.21 -15.70
CA SER A 14 18.20 -10.09 -16.07
C SER A 14 19.08 -10.27 -14.83
N SER A 15 20.39 -10.37 -15.01
CA SER A 15 21.35 -10.46 -13.90
C SER A 15 21.35 -9.23 -12.99
N ARG A 16 20.83 -8.10 -13.47
CA ARG A 16 20.68 -6.85 -12.70
C ARG A 16 19.26 -6.30 -12.80
N PRO A 17 18.77 -5.60 -11.76
CA PRO A 17 17.47 -4.93 -11.81
C PRO A 17 17.43 -3.91 -12.95
N PHE A 18 16.33 -3.89 -13.71
CA PHE A 18 16.14 -2.92 -14.78
C PHE A 18 14.75 -2.29 -14.74
N LYS A 19 14.65 -1.07 -15.27
CA LYS A 19 13.42 -0.28 -15.32
C LYS A 19 12.81 -0.36 -16.70
N VAL A 20 11.52 -0.60 -16.77
CA VAL A 20 10.72 -0.50 -17.98
C VAL A 20 9.75 0.66 -17.81
N SER A 21 10.03 1.75 -18.51
CA SER A 21 9.27 3.00 -18.38
C SER A 21 7.93 2.92 -19.10
N ASP A 22 6.87 3.43 -18.46
CA ASP A 22 5.63 3.83 -19.11
C ASP A 22 5.70 5.34 -19.42
N SER A 23 4.80 6.16 -18.85
CA SER A 23 4.77 7.61 -19.01
C SER A 23 4.62 8.34 -17.67
N HIS A 24 4.98 9.63 -17.68
CA HIS A 24 4.90 10.53 -16.52
C HIS A 24 5.56 9.98 -15.25
N GLY A 25 6.75 9.40 -15.40
CA GLY A 25 7.54 8.87 -14.29
C GLY A 25 7.09 7.51 -13.76
N LEU A 26 6.03 6.91 -14.29
CA LEU A 26 5.64 5.53 -13.98
C LEU A 26 6.58 4.55 -14.70
N TYR A 27 7.07 3.57 -13.96
CA TYR A 27 7.88 2.47 -14.50
C TYR A 27 7.68 1.19 -13.70
N LEU A 28 7.93 0.06 -14.36
CA LEU A 28 8.04 -1.24 -13.72
C LEU A 28 9.51 -1.53 -13.44
N LEU A 29 9.84 -1.90 -12.20
CA LEU A 29 11.15 -2.43 -11.85
C LEU A 29 11.07 -3.97 -11.89
N VAL A 30 11.90 -4.58 -12.73
CA VAL A 30 12.06 -6.04 -12.82
C VAL A 30 13.36 -6.41 -12.10
N SER A 31 13.26 -7.25 -11.08
CA SER A 31 14.41 -7.74 -10.31
C SER A 31 14.94 -9.06 -10.88
N PRO A 32 16.21 -9.42 -10.62
CA PRO A 32 16.78 -10.69 -11.06
C PRO A 32 15.99 -11.93 -10.62
N GLY A 33 15.42 -11.89 -9.41
CA GLY A 33 14.55 -12.96 -8.89
C GLY A 33 13.13 -13.00 -9.48
N GLY A 34 12.85 -12.24 -10.54
CA GLY A 34 11.54 -12.23 -11.22
C GLY A 34 10.45 -11.39 -10.57
N SER A 35 10.72 -10.77 -9.41
CA SER A 35 9.78 -9.83 -8.80
C SER A 35 9.63 -8.58 -9.67
N ARG A 36 8.38 -8.10 -9.79
CA ARG A 36 8.02 -6.95 -10.62
C ARG A 36 7.22 -5.96 -9.79
N HIS A 37 7.71 -4.73 -9.69
CA HIS A 37 7.09 -3.70 -8.85
C HIS A 37 6.90 -2.39 -9.59
N TRP A 38 5.72 -1.80 -9.46
CA TRP A 38 5.41 -0.48 -9.98
C TRP A 38 5.99 0.60 -9.08
N TYR A 39 6.64 1.58 -9.71
CA TYR A 39 7.11 2.79 -9.05
C TYR A 39 6.71 4.02 -9.85
N LEU A 40 6.41 5.09 -9.15
CA LEU A 40 6.26 6.43 -9.72
C LEU A 40 7.39 7.31 -9.21
N LYS A 41 8.22 7.81 -10.13
CA LYS A 41 9.22 8.85 -9.87
C LYS A 41 8.55 10.23 -9.95
N TYR A 42 8.81 11.08 -8.98
CA TYR A 42 8.27 12.43 -8.89
C TYR A 42 9.27 13.41 -8.28
N ARG A 43 8.96 14.72 -8.32
CA ARG A 43 9.77 15.77 -7.70
C ARG A 43 8.90 16.66 -6.82
N ILE A 44 9.44 17.10 -5.68
CA ILE A 44 8.88 18.14 -4.82
C ILE A 44 10.03 19.08 -4.48
N ASN A 45 9.85 20.39 -4.66
CA ASN A 45 10.86 21.41 -4.37
C ASN A 45 12.23 21.08 -5.00
N GLY A 46 12.23 20.64 -6.26
CA GLY A 46 13.43 20.23 -7.00
C GLY A 46 14.04 18.87 -6.59
N ARG A 47 13.64 18.30 -5.45
CA ARG A 47 14.17 17.01 -4.97
C ARG A 47 13.42 15.85 -5.60
N GLU A 48 14.17 14.91 -6.17
CA GLU A 48 13.65 13.69 -6.75
C GLU A 48 13.35 12.64 -5.68
N SER A 49 12.18 12.01 -5.79
CA SER A 49 11.80 10.86 -4.98
C SER A 49 11.03 9.84 -5.83
N ARG A 50 10.75 8.69 -5.25
CA ARG A 50 9.90 7.66 -5.86
C ARG A 50 8.99 7.03 -4.84
N ILE A 51 7.88 6.51 -5.32
CA ILE A 51 6.89 5.85 -4.49
C ILE A 51 6.44 4.54 -5.13
N GLY A 52 6.41 3.46 -4.35
CA GLY A 52 5.94 2.14 -4.81
C GLY A 52 4.42 2.11 -4.93
N LEU A 53 3.88 1.54 -6.01
CA LEU A 53 2.44 1.45 -6.26
C LEU A 53 1.90 0.01 -6.12
N GLY A 54 2.79 -0.97 -5.94
CA GLY A 54 2.46 -2.38 -5.71
C GLY A 54 3.16 -3.33 -6.66
N ALA A 55 3.02 -4.64 -6.41
CA ALA A 55 3.60 -5.69 -7.22
C ALA A 55 2.73 -6.02 -8.44
N TYR A 56 3.33 -6.31 -9.59
CA TYR A 56 2.64 -6.91 -10.73
C TYR A 56 2.67 -8.45 -10.61
N PRO A 57 1.57 -9.17 -10.89
CA PRO A 57 0.33 -8.72 -11.52
C PRO A 57 -0.77 -8.26 -10.56
N ALA A 58 -0.58 -8.32 -9.25
CA ALA A 58 -1.59 -7.92 -8.26
C ALA A 58 -2.09 -6.48 -8.47
N VAL A 59 -1.19 -5.59 -8.91
CA VAL A 59 -1.51 -4.27 -9.46
C VAL A 59 -1.27 -4.31 -10.97
N SER A 60 -2.35 -4.22 -11.73
CA SER A 60 -2.32 -4.17 -13.19
C SER A 60 -1.73 -2.85 -13.71
N LEU A 61 -1.36 -2.81 -14.99
CA LEU A 61 -0.89 -1.57 -15.64
C LEU A 61 -1.95 -0.45 -15.58
N SER A 62 -3.23 -0.78 -15.76
CA SER A 62 -4.33 0.20 -15.67
C SER A 62 -4.48 0.75 -14.25
N ALA A 63 -4.43 -0.11 -13.24
CA ALA A 63 -4.48 0.29 -11.83
C ALA A 63 -3.27 1.17 -11.46
N ALA A 64 -2.06 0.82 -11.93
CA ALA A 64 -0.87 1.64 -11.72
C ALA A 64 -0.99 3.04 -12.37
N ARG A 65 -1.59 3.13 -13.56
CA ARG A 65 -1.90 4.41 -14.23
C ARG A 65 -2.94 5.23 -13.47
N GLN A 66 -3.99 4.61 -12.94
CA GLN A 66 -4.98 5.30 -12.11
C GLN A 66 -4.36 5.87 -10.84
N GLN A 67 -3.54 5.08 -10.12
CA GLN A 67 -2.80 5.55 -8.96
C GLN A 67 -1.85 6.71 -9.31
N ARG A 68 -1.17 6.64 -10.47
CA ARG A 68 -0.34 7.73 -10.96
C ARG A 68 -1.13 9.02 -11.12
N GLU A 69 -2.31 8.99 -11.75
CA GLU A 69 -3.12 10.20 -11.91
C GLU A 69 -3.61 10.76 -10.57
N GLY A 70 -3.91 9.90 -9.59
CA GLY A 70 -4.21 10.33 -8.22
C GLY A 70 -3.04 11.07 -7.58
N ILE A 71 -1.84 10.49 -7.65
CA ILE A 71 -0.62 11.10 -7.10
C ILE A 71 -0.27 12.41 -7.80
N ARG A 72 -0.43 12.48 -9.14
CA ARG A 72 -0.19 13.72 -9.88
C ARG A 72 -1.14 14.85 -9.47
N ARG A 73 -2.41 14.54 -9.20
CA ARG A 73 -3.37 15.51 -8.65
C ARG A 73 -2.94 16.02 -7.28
N MET A 74 -2.47 15.14 -6.40
CA MET A 74 -1.93 15.53 -5.09
C MET A 74 -0.71 16.44 -5.21
N LEU A 75 0.23 16.09 -6.10
CA LEU A 75 1.43 16.90 -6.33
C LEU A 75 1.11 18.28 -6.87
N ALA A 76 0.09 18.41 -7.73
CA ALA A 76 -0.39 19.70 -8.23
C ALA A 76 -0.97 20.59 -7.11
N GLN A 77 -1.42 19.98 -6.01
CA GLN A 77 -1.89 20.68 -4.81
C GLN A 77 -0.79 20.85 -3.75
N ASN A 78 0.48 20.60 -4.10
CA ASN A 78 1.64 20.59 -3.19
C ASN A 78 1.54 19.60 -2.02
N ILE A 79 0.69 18.57 -2.14
CA ILE A 79 0.57 17.51 -1.13
C ILE A 79 1.64 16.45 -1.38
N ASN A 80 2.46 16.15 -0.37
CA ASN A 80 3.50 15.13 -0.46
C ASN A 80 2.91 13.71 -0.34
N PRO A 81 2.99 12.86 -1.39
CA PRO A 81 2.41 11.52 -1.38
C PRO A 81 2.99 10.59 -0.31
N ALA A 82 4.26 10.79 0.07
CA ALA A 82 4.88 9.98 1.12
C ALA A 82 4.30 10.31 2.51
N GLN A 83 4.00 11.58 2.78
CA GLN A 83 3.39 12.01 4.03
C GLN A 83 1.95 11.52 4.16
N GLN A 84 1.16 11.63 3.08
CA GLN A 84 -0.21 11.11 3.10
C GLN A 84 -0.23 9.60 3.36
N ARG A 85 0.66 8.84 2.72
CA ARG A 85 0.76 7.40 2.95
C ARG A 85 1.26 7.05 4.35
N ALA A 86 2.11 7.88 4.95
CA ALA A 86 2.52 7.73 6.35
C ALA A 86 1.36 8.03 7.30
N ALA A 87 0.55 9.05 7.02
CA ALA A 87 -0.65 9.35 7.80
C ALA A 87 -1.69 8.21 7.73
N GLU A 88 -1.91 7.64 6.55
CA GLU A 88 -2.77 6.44 6.37
C GLU A 88 -2.26 5.23 7.16
N ARG A 89 -0.94 5.05 7.26
CA ARG A 89 -0.36 4.00 8.13
C ARG A 89 -0.52 4.35 9.61
N GLY A 90 -0.35 5.60 10.00
CA GLY A 90 -0.57 6.06 11.38
C GLY A 90 -2.02 5.90 11.83
N LEU A 91 -2.99 6.00 10.92
CA LEU A 91 -4.40 5.65 11.19
C LEU A 91 -4.60 4.17 11.53
N ARG A 92 -3.68 3.29 11.10
CA ARG A 92 -3.61 1.87 11.48
C ARG A 92 -2.65 1.69 12.66
N SER A 93 -2.93 2.38 13.76
CA SER A 93 -2.11 2.24 14.97
C SER A 93 -2.18 0.80 15.51
N PRO A 94 -1.10 0.28 16.13
CA PRO A 94 -1.10 -1.07 16.71
C PRO A 94 -2.27 -1.32 17.66
N GLU A 95 -2.70 -0.29 18.40
CA GLU A 95 -3.84 -0.33 19.32
C GLU A 95 -5.16 -0.53 18.58
N LYS A 96 -5.36 0.17 17.46
CA LYS A 96 -6.54 -0.01 16.60
C LYS A 96 -6.56 -1.40 15.97
N VAL A 97 -5.40 -1.91 15.53
CA VAL A 97 -5.28 -3.27 14.99
C VAL A 97 -5.58 -4.32 16.05
N PHE A 98 -5.00 -4.18 17.25
CA PHE A 98 -5.28 -5.06 18.39
C PHE A 98 -6.77 -5.06 18.72
N LYS A 99 -7.38 -3.88 18.82
CA LYS A 99 -8.82 -3.75 19.09
C LYS A 99 -9.67 -4.46 18.04
N THR A 100 -9.39 -4.27 16.75
CA THR A 100 -10.13 -4.94 15.67
C THR A 100 -10.00 -6.46 15.76
N VAL A 101 -8.79 -6.98 15.96
CA VAL A 101 -8.54 -8.43 16.07
C VAL A 101 -9.19 -9.00 17.33
N ALA A 102 -9.08 -8.32 18.48
CA ALA A 102 -9.65 -8.76 19.74
C ALA A 102 -11.19 -8.78 19.70
N LEU A 103 -11.83 -7.80 19.05
CA LEU A 103 -13.28 -7.79 18.85
C LEU A 103 -13.74 -8.93 17.93
N ALA A 104 -13.03 -9.17 16.82
CA ALA A 104 -13.35 -10.27 15.92
C ALA A 104 -13.20 -11.63 16.61
N TRP A 105 -12.14 -11.81 17.40
CA TRP A 105 -11.93 -13.00 18.22
C TRP A 105 -13.04 -13.17 19.26
N HIS A 106 -13.40 -12.11 19.98
CA HIS A 106 -14.47 -12.12 20.97
C HIS A 106 -15.80 -12.59 20.36
N GLN A 107 -16.19 -12.03 19.21
CA GLN A 107 -17.40 -12.41 18.48
C GLN A 107 -17.38 -13.85 17.97
N SER A 108 -16.20 -14.38 17.62
CA SER A 108 -16.06 -15.76 17.15
C SER A 108 -16.27 -16.80 18.25
N ASN A 109 -16.12 -16.40 19.52
CA ASN A 109 -16.16 -17.34 20.64
C ASN A 109 -17.57 -17.49 21.22
N LYS A 110 -18.26 -18.55 20.80
CA LYS A 110 -19.62 -18.87 21.25
C LYS A 110 -19.70 -19.67 22.56
N LYS A 111 -18.55 -20.00 23.18
CA LYS A 111 -18.50 -20.89 24.35
C LYS A 111 -18.59 -20.16 25.69
N TRP A 112 -18.41 -18.85 25.70
CA TRP A 112 -18.43 -18.08 26.94
C TRP A 112 -19.85 -17.80 27.41
N SER A 113 -20.04 -17.82 28.73
CA SER A 113 -21.24 -17.24 29.32
C SER A 113 -21.30 -15.74 29.05
N GLN A 114 -22.51 -15.17 29.01
CA GLN A 114 -22.73 -13.74 28.77
C GLN A 114 -21.88 -12.86 29.71
N ASN A 115 -21.85 -13.19 31.00
CA ASN A 115 -21.06 -12.47 32.01
C ASN A 115 -19.54 -12.49 31.72
N THR A 116 -19.01 -13.62 31.23
CA THR A 116 -17.60 -13.74 30.87
C THR A 116 -17.30 -12.92 29.61
N ALA A 117 -18.17 -12.99 28.61
CA ALA A 117 -18.04 -12.21 27.38
C ALA A 117 -18.07 -10.70 27.67
N ASP A 118 -18.99 -10.24 28.52
CA ASP A 118 -19.16 -8.82 28.83
C ASP A 118 -17.99 -8.26 29.64
N ARG A 119 -17.46 -9.02 30.62
CA ARG A 119 -16.25 -8.62 31.36
C ARG A 119 -15.02 -8.48 30.46
N LEU A 120 -14.83 -9.41 29.53
CA LEU A 120 -13.72 -9.36 28.57
C LEU A 120 -13.88 -8.21 27.58
N LEU A 121 -15.11 -7.89 27.16
CA LEU A 121 -15.37 -6.74 26.29
C LEU A 121 -15.10 -5.41 27.01
N ALA A 122 -15.46 -5.32 28.29
CA ALA A 122 -15.18 -4.14 29.11
C ALA A 122 -13.67 -3.90 29.28
N SER A 123 -12.87 -4.95 29.50
CA SER A 123 -11.41 -4.82 29.62
C SER A 123 -10.74 -4.37 28.31
N LEU A 124 -11.25 -4.83 27.16
CA LEU A 124 -10.76 -4.40 25.83
C LEU A 124 -11.02 -2.91 25.54
N ASN A 125 -12.10 -2.34 26.07
CA ASN A 125 -12.41 -0.92 25.89
C ASN A 125 -11.60 0.00 26.81
N ILE A 126 -11.16 -0.48 27.97
CA ILE A 126 -10.35 0.31 28.93
C ILE A 126 -8.92 0.53 28.43
N ILE A 127 -8.36 -0.44 27.69
CA ILE A 127 -6.98 -0.38 27.16
C ILE A 127 -6.84 0.67 26.04
N SER A 128 -7.93 1.06 25.38
CA SER A 128 -7.92 1.95 24.21
C SER A 128 -8.05 3.44 24.56
N SER A 129 -8.08 3.79 25.85
CA SER A 129 -8.41 5.13 26.40
C SER A 129 -7.22 5.83 27.08
N ARG A 130 -6.02 5.26 27.00
CA ARG A 130 -4.75 5.85 27.43
C ARG A 130 -3.85 6.04 26.22
#